data_AF-A0A258RK45-F1
#
_entry.id   AF-A0A258RK45-F1
#
_cell.length_a   1.000
_cell.length_b   1.000
_cell.length_c   1.000
_cell.angle_alpha   90.00
_cell.angle_beta   90.00
_cell.angle_gamma   90.00
#
_symmetry.space_group_name_H-M   'P 1'
#
loop_
_entity.id
_entity.type
_entity.pdbx_description
1 polymer ?
#
loop_
_entity_poly.entity_id
_entity_poly.type
_entity_poly.pdbx_seq_one_letter_code
_entity_poly.pdbx_strand_id
1 'polypeptide(L)' 'MFTRSMFETADMEAQHAILNEVSGLVDAGEIRTTLTETYGPINAANLRRAHSLLESGRARGKIVLEGFGPTA' A
#
# COMPACT_ATOMS: atom_id res chain seq x y z
N MET A 1 8.32 4.24 1.62
CA MET A 1 9.67 4.25 2.22
C MET A 1 9.62 3.36 3.44
N PHE A 2 10.46 2.34 3.48
CA PHE A 2 10.57 1.34 4.55
C PHE A 2 12.02 1.24 5.04
N THR A 3 12.80 2.33 4.94
CA THR A 3 14.23 2.34 5.26
C THR A 3 14.49 1.84 6.69
N ARG A 4 13.74 2.31 7.68
CA ARG A 4 13.89 1.88 9.09
C ARG A 4 13.72 0.37 9.26
N SER A 5 12.64 -0.19 8.70
CA SER A 5 12.38 -1.63 8.78
C SER A 5 13.29 -2.46 7.87
N MET A 6 13.74 -1.90 6.74
CA MET A 6 14.62 -2.59 5.78
C MET A 6 16.05 -2.73 6.31
N PHE A 7 16.47 -1.82 7.18
CA PHE A 7 17.80 -1.81 7.79
C PHE A 7 17.78 -2.03 9.31
N GLU A 8 16.63 -2.37 9.89
CA GLU A 8 16.43 -2.64 11.32
C GLU A 8 17.11 -1.59 12.23
N THR A 9 16.88 -0.31 11.92
CA THR A 9 17.55 0.77 12.63
C THR A 9 17.12 0.82 14.11
N ALA A 10 17.98 1.36 14.98
CA ALA A 10 17.70 1.45 16.42
C ALA A 10 16.40 2.21 16.76
N ASP A 11 15.95 3.09 15.86
CA ASP A 11 14.72 3.88 15.95
C ASP A 11 13.54 3.29 15.15
N MET A 12 13.53 1.98 14.87
CA MET A 12 12.48 1.35 14.05
C MET A 12 11.05 1.61 14.57
N GLU A 13 10.88 1.75 15.88
CA GLU A 13 9.61 2.11 16.53
C GLU A 13 9.05 3.47 16.05
N ALA A 14 9.89 4.39 15.61
CA ALA A 14 9.42 5.68 15.08
C ALA A 14 8.48 5.48 13.87
N GLN A 15 8.65 4.41 13.09
CA GLN A 15 7.72 4.10 12.01
C GLN A 15 6.31 3.73 12.52
N HIS A 16 6.20 3.03 13.65
CA HIS A 16 4.92 2.75 14.29
C HIS A 16 4.23 4.04 14.76
N ALA A 17 4.97 4.92 15.43
CA ALA A 17 4.44 6.21 15.89
C ALA A 17 3.89 7.06 14.72
N ILE A 18 4.65 7.14 13.62
CA ILE A 18 4.21 7.85 12.40
C ILE A 18 2.94 7.23 11.81
N LEU A 19 2.84 5.90 11.77
CA LEU A 19 1.66 5.23 11.23
C LEU A 19 0.41 5.46 12.09
N ASN A 20 0.55 5.51 13.41
CA ASN A 20 -0.56 5.84 14.32
C ASN A 20 -1.02 7.29 14.13
N GLU A 21 -0.09 8.23 14.00
CA GLU A 21 -0.42 9.63 13.72
C GLU A 21 -1.17 9.77 12.40
N VAL A 22 -0.68 9.14 11.32
CA VAL A 22 -1.36 9.12 10.02
C VAL A 22 -2.76 8.52 10.13
N SER A 23 -2.96 7.46 10.92
CA SER A 23 -4.28 6.89 11.16
C SER A 23 -5.24 7.92 11.78
N GLY A 24 -4.80 8.64 12.82
CA GLY A 24 -5.62 9.69 13.44
C GLY A 24 -5.97 10.82 12.48
N LEU A 25 -5.03 11.21 11.61
CA LEU A 25 -5.25 12.23 10.58
C LEU A 25 -6.21 11.76 9.48
N VAL A 26 -6.22 10.46 9.16
CA VAL A 26 -7.21 9.86 8.24
C VAL A 26 -8.60 9.88 8.85
N ASP A 27 -8.74 9.48 10.12
CA ASP A 27 -10.02 9.49 10.83
C ASP A 27 -10.57 10.91 11.02
N ALA A 28 -9.69 11.89 11.22
CA ALA A 28 -10.04 13.32 11.25
C ALA A 28 -10.40 13.89 9.87
N GLY A 29 -10.15 13.15 8.78
CA GLY A 29 -10.42 13.56 7.40
C GLY A 29 -9.41 14.55 6.81
N GLU A 30 -8.30 14.82 7.51
CA GLU A 30 -7.20 15.68 7.05
C GLU A 30 -6.34 14.98 5.99
N ILE A 31 -6.18 13.66 6.11
CA ILE A 31 -5.56 12.80 5.11
C ILE A 31 -6.62 11.95 4.43
N ARG A 32 -6.56 11.85 3.11
CA ARG A 32 -7.44 11.00 2.30
C ARG A 32 -6.65 9.91 1.61
N THR A 33 -7.30 8.77 1.38
CA THR A 33 -6.70 7.65 0.64
C THR A 33 -6.25 8.08 -0.75
N THR A 34 -5.16 7.49 -1.21
CA THR A 34 -4.64 7.65 -2.58
C THR A 34 -4.99 6.45 -3.47
N LEU A 35 -5.88 5.57 -3.02
CA LEU A 35 -6.44 4.47 -3.81
C LEU A 35 -7.06 5.00 -5.11
N THR A 36 -6.66 4.42 -6.23
CA THR A 36 -7.18 4.75 -7.56
C THR A 36 -7.72 3.52 -8.29
N GLU A 37 -7.09 2.36 -8.13
CA GLU A 37 -7.46 1.13 -8.83
C GLU A 37 -7.47 -0.07 -7.88
N THR A 38 -8.47 -0.95 -7.99
CA THR A 38 -8.54 -2.24 -7.27
C THR A 38 -8.51 -3.39 -8.27
N TYR A 39 -7.53 -4.31 -8.15
CA TYR A 39 -7.32 -5.43 -9.08
C TYR A 39 -7.94 -6.75 -8.62
N GLY A 40 -8.80 -6.70 -7.61
CA GLY A 40 -9.53 -7.86 -7.10
C GLY A 40 -8.65 -8.76 -6.21
N PRO A 41 -8.92 -10.09 -6.16
CA PRO A 41 -8.28 -10.99 -5.23
C PRO A 41 -6.77 -11.06 -5.40
N ILE A 42 -6.08 -11.25 -4.29
CA ILE A 42 -4.64 -11.43 -4.25
C ILE A 42 -4.32 -12.80 -4.86
N ASN A 43 -3.89 -12.77 -6.12
CA ASN A 43 -3.43 -13.93 -6.87
C ASN A 43 -2.30 -13.53 -7.83
N ALA A 44 -1.60 -14.52 -8.39
CA ALA A 44 -0.44 -14.27 -9.25
C ALA A 44 -0.79 -13.51 -10.54
N ALA A 45 -1.99 -13.68 -11.09
CA ALA A 45 -2.42 -12.98 -12.30
C ALA A 45 -2.60 -11.48 -12.05
N ASN A 46 -3.32 -11.14 -10.98
CA ASN A 46 -3.58 -9.75 -10.59
C ASN A 46 -2.30 -9.04 -10.12
N LEU A 47 -1.41 -9.76 -9.43
CA LEU A 47 -0.09 -9.22 -9.06
C LEU A 47 0.75 -8.87 -10.29
N ARG A 48 0.85 -9.76 -11.28
CA ARG A 48 1.59 -9.48 -12.52
C ARG A 48 1.03 -8.27 -13.27
N ARG A 49 -0.29 -8.13 -13.31
CA ARG A 49 -0.96 -6.95 -13.91
C ARG A 49 -0.59 -5.67 -13.16
N ALA A 50 -0.64 -5.67 -11.83
CA ALA A 50 -0.26 -4.52 -11.00
C ALA A 50 1.21 -4.13 -11.21
N HIS A 51 2.12 -5.11 -11.21
CA HIS A 51 3.55 -4.89 -11.47
C HIS A 51 3.79 -4.26 -12.84
N SER A 52 3.17 -4.80 -13.90
CA SER A 52 3.31 -4.25 -15.25
C SER A 52 2.89 -2.77 -15.34
N LEU A 53 1.80 -2.39 -14.67
CA LEU A 53 1.37 -0.98 -14.64
C LEU A 53 2.34 -0.10 -13.84
N LEU A 54 2.85 -0.57 -12.70
CA LEU A 54 3.84 0.15 -11.90
C LEU A 54 5.16 0.38 -12.66
N GLU A 55 5.68 -0.67 -13.29
CA GLU A 55 6.92 -0.65 -14.08
C GLU A 55 6.80 0.27 -15.30
N SER A 56 5.59 0.46 -15.83
CA SER A 56 5.36 1.40 -16.95
C SER A 56 5.50 2.88 -16.57
N GLY A 57 5.52 3.20 -15.27
CA GLY A 57 5.55 4.59 -14.76
C GLY A 57 4.28 5.40 -15.02
N ARG A 58 3.21 4.77 -15.54
CA ARG A 58 1.93 5.45 -15.84
C ARG A 58 0.94 5.44 -14.68
N ALA A 59 1.21 4.65 -13.64
CA ALA A 59 0.36 4.55 -12.48
C ALA A 59 0.20 5.93 -11.79
N ARG A 60 -1.04 6.34 -11.52
CA ARG A 60 -1.35 7.48 -10.66
C ARG A 60 -2.03 6.98 -9.40
N GLY A 61 -1.60 7.47 -8.24
CA GLY A 61 -2.12 7.01 -6.94
C GLY A 61 -1.61 5.62 -6.56
N LYS A 62 -2.49 4.80 -5.99
CA LYS A 62 -2.18 3.45 -5.48
C LYS A 62 -3.12 2.40 -6.08
N ILE A 63 -2.51 1.32 -6.55
CA ILE A 63 -3.20 0.09 -6.97
C ILE A 63 -3.28 -0.83 -5.75
N VAL A 64 -4.46 -1.36 -5.45
CA VAL A 64 -4.69 -2.29 -4.33
C VAL A 64 -5.25 -3.62 -4.84
N LEU A 65 -4.83 -4.71 -4.21
CA LEU A 65 -5.45 -6.02 -4.35
C LEU A 65 -5.99 -6.40 -2.97
N GLU A 66 -7.17 -7.00 -2.92
CA GLU A 66 -7.85 -7.32 -1.67
C GLU A 66 -8.56 -8.66 -1.73
N GLY A 67 -8.58 -9.36 -0.60
CA GLY A 67 -9.19 -10.68 -0.48
C GLY A 67 -8.28 -11.83 -0.96
N PHE A 68 -8.47 -13.00 -0.35
CA PHE A 68 -7.87 -14.26 -0.75
C PHE A 68 -9.01 -15.27 -0.97
N GLY A 69 -9.19 -15.74 -2.20
CA GLY A 69 -10.27 -16.67 -2.54
C GLY A 69 -10.10 -17.24 -3.94
N PRO A 70 -10.78 -18.36 -4.27
CA PRO A 70 -10.69 -18.95 -5.59
C PRO A 70 -11.27 -17.98 -6.62
N THR A 71 -10.52 -17.74 -7.69
CA THR A 71 -11.08 -17.18 -8.93
C THR A 71 -12.20 -18.11 -9.38
N ALA A 72 -13.46 -17.61 -9.35
CA ALA A 72 -14.55 -18.24 -10.07
C ALA A 72 -14.24 -18.25 -11.58
#